data_AF-A0A7K3CWW6-F1
#
_entry.id   AF-A0A7K3CWW6-F1
#
_cell.length_a   1.000
_cell.length_b   1.000
_cell.length_c   1.000
_cell.angle_alpha   90.00
_cell.angle_beta   90.00
_cell.angle_gamma   90.00
#
_symmetry.space_group_name_H-M   'P 1'
#
loop_
_entity.id
_entity.type
_entity.pdbx_description
1 polymer ?
#
loop_
_entity_poly.entity_id
_entity_poly.type
_entity_poly.pdbx_seq_one_letter_code
_entity_poly.pdbx_strand_id
1 'polypeptide(L)'
;DELIAGVEPERELVVRDYVPEPTAKRSRTVDEALAELDSLTHAELLELPTVARALGYTGSPEALDSAVSPRGFRLLAKVPRLPGAIIDRLVEHFGGLQKLLAASVDDLQTVDGVGEARARSVREGLSRLAESSILERYV
;
A
#
# COMPACT_ATOMS: atom_id res chain seq x y z
N ASP A 1 15.74 8.24 19.53
CA ASP A 1 14.75 9.02 18.75
C ASP A 1 15.06 9.13 17.26
N GLU A 2 16.32 9.22 16.83
CA GLU A 2 16.66 9.14 15.38
C GLU A 2 16.45 7.76 14.74
N LEU A 3 16.35 6.68 15.53
CA LEU A 3 16.08 5.33 15.04
C LEU A 3 14.62 5.08 14.63
N ILE A 4 13.71 6.01 14.94
CA ILE A 4 12.25 5.87 14.71
C ILE A 4 11.75 6.92 13.70
N ALA A 5 12.54 7.95 13.42
CA ALA A 5 12.18 9.01 12.48
C ALA A 5 12.06 8.44 11.05
N GLY A 6 10.84 8.40 10.51
CA GLY A 6 10.52 7.84 9.20
C GLY A 6 9.80 6.49 9.23
N VAL A 7 9.76 5.80 10.39
CA VAL A 7 9.01 4.53 10.54
C VAL A 7 7.49 4.78 10.56
N GLU A 8 7.03 5.87 11.18
CA GLU A 8 5.59 6.16 11.29
C GLU A 8 4.92 6.38 9.91
N PRO A 9 5.47 7.19 8.98
CA PRO A 9 4.92 7.30 7.63
C PRO A 9 4.95 5.98 6.85
N GLU A 10 6.02 5.19 7.01
CA GLU A 10 6.12 3.89 6.31
C GLU A 10 5.13 2.87 6.85
N ARG A 11 4.91 2.86 8.17
CA ARG A 11 3.92 2.01 8.83
C ARG A 11 2.51 2.29 8.31
N GLU A 12 2.11 3.55 8.24
CA GLU A 12 0.81 3.94 7.69
C GLU A 12 0.67 3.44 6.24
N LEU A 13 1.68 3.67 5.40
CA LEU A 13 1.67 3.23 4.00
C LEU A 13 1.56 1.71 3.84
N VAL A 14 2.20 0.93 4.72
CA VAL A 14 2.06 -0.53 4.76
C VAL A 14 0.63 -0.92 5.10
N VAL A 15 0.04 -0.33 6.14
CA VAL A 15 -1.35 -0.63 6.54
C VAL A 15 -2.32 -0.26 5.42
N ARG A 16 -2.16 0.91 4.80
CA ARG A 16 -2.96 1.35 3.65
C ARG A 16 -2.90 0.40 2.45
N ASP A 17 -1.77 -0.27 2.26
CA ASP A 17 -1.59 -1.26 1.19
C ASP A 17 -2.30 -2.59 1.45
N TYR A 18 -2.60 -2.94 2.70
CA TYR A 18 -3.08 -4.28 3.06
C TYR A 18 -4.38 -4.32 3.87
N VAL A 19 -4.93 -3.20 4.30
CA VAL A 19 -6.29 -3.18 4.87
C VAL A 19 -7.28 -3.58 3.75
N PRO A 20 -8.15 -4.59 3.99
CA PRO A 20 -9.14 -5.02 3.01
C PRO A 20 -10.07 -3.89 2.60
N GLU A 21 -10.51 -3.89 1.35
CA GLU A 21 -11.54 -2.94 0.92
C GLU A 21 -12.82 -3.11 1.74
N PRO A 22 -13.48 -2.01 2.14
CA PRO A 22 -14.74 -2.08 2.85
C PRO A 22 -15.78 -2.85 2.05
N THR A 23 -16.42 -3.82 2.70
CA THR A 23 -17.59 -4.54 2.21
C THR A 23 -18.73 -4.37 3.20
N ALA A 24 -19.96 -4.70 2.79
CA ALA A 24 -21.13 -4.66 3.67
C ALA A 24 -20.97 -5.50 4.96
N LYS A 25 -20.02 -6.44 5.00
CA LYS A 25 -19.76 -7.34 6.13
C LYS A 25 -18.46 -7.03 6.89
N ARG A 26 -17.60 -6.16 6.35
CA ARG A 26 -16.26 -5.89 6.88
C ARG A 26 -15.84 -4.48 6.49
N SER A 27 -15.71 -3.59 7.45
CA SER A 27 -15.13 -2.26 7.26
C SER A 27 -14.10 -2.04 8.37
N ARG A 28 -12.84 -2.34 8.07
CA ARG A 28 -11.71 -1.92 8.90
C ARG A 28 -11.15 -0.65 8.26
N THR A 29 -11.04 0.42 9.02
CA THR A 29 -10.34 1.63 8.57
C THR A 29 -8.83 1.52 8.86
N VAL A 30 -8.04 2.34 8.17
CA VAL A 30 -6.58 2.41 8.37
C VAL A 30 -6.26 2.83 9.81
N ASP A 31 -6.97 3.83 10.33
CA ASP A 31 -6.76 4.34 11.69
C ASP A 31 -7.11 3.28 12.75
N GLU A 32 -8.21 2.53 12.57
CA GLU A 32 -8.56 1.42 13.46
C GLU A 32 -7.52 0.29 13.40
N ALA A 33 -6.98 -0.01 12.22
CA ALA A 33 -5.95 -1.03 12.08
C ALA A 33 -4.64 -0.60 12.75
N LEU A 34 -4.24 0.67 12.58
CA LEU A 34 -3.07 1.23 13.28
C LEU A 34 -3.27 1.22 14.79
N ALA A 35 -4.42 1.68 15.28
CA ALA A 35 -4.72 1.66 16.71
C ALA A 35 -4.69 0.25 17.31
N GLU A 36 -5.25 -0.74 16.60
CA GLU A 36 -5.21 -2.13 17.06
C GLU A 36 -3.78 -2.68 17.05
N LEU A 37 -3.01 -2.44 15.98
CA LEU A 37 -1.60 -2.84 15.90
C LEU A 37 -0.74 -2.20 17.00
N ASP A 38 -1.01 -0.95 17.38
CA ASP A 38 -0.30 -0.25 18.46
C ASP A 38 -0.66 -0.79 19.85
N SER A 39 -1.82 -1.42 19.99
CA SER A 39 -2.24 -2.03 21.25
C SER A 39 -1.64 -3.42 21.50
N LEU A 40 -1.06 -4.05 20.46
CA LEU A 40 -0.48 -5.38 20.57
C LEU A 40 0.86 -5.35 21.29
N THR A 41 1.08 -6.34 22.15
CA THR A 41 2.39 -6.60 22.74
C THR A 41 3.37 -7.14 21.69
N HIS A 42 4.67 -7.06 21.99
CA HIS A 42 5.72 -7.64 21.14
C HIS A 42 5.51 -9.14 20.89
N ALA A 43 4.99 -9.88 21.86
CA ALA A 43 4.68 -11.30 21.70
C ALA A 43 3.49 -11.50 20.74
N GLU A 44 2.44 -10.69 20.86
CA GLU A 44 1.27 -10.77 19.99
C GLU A 44 1.57 -10.36 18.54
N LEU A 45 2.54 -9.47 18.32
CA LEU A 45 3.00 -9.11 16.97
C LEU A 45 3.69 -10.28 16.24
N LEU A 46 4.13 -11.31 16.96
CA LEU A 46 4.69 -12.53 16.36
C LEU A 46 3.59 -13.54 15.99
N GLU A 47 2.36 -13.33 16.47
CA GLU A 47 1.22 -14.20 16.20
C GLU A 47 0.47 -13.75 14.94
N LEU A 48 0.73 -14.41 13.81
CA LEU A 48 0.12 -14.08 12.51
C LEU A 48 -1.42 -13.95 12.54
N PRO A 49 -2.18 -14.84 13.23
CA PRO A 49 -3.64 -14.67 13.35
C PRO A 49 -4.05 -13.36 14.01
N THR A 50 -3.26 -12.87 14.97
CA THR A 50 -3.53 -11.65 15.73
C THR A 50 -3.27 -10.42 14.87
N VAL A 51 -2.12 -10.38 14.18
CA VAL A 51 -1.80 -9.30 13.22
C VAL A 51 -2.83 -9.25 12.08
N ALA A 52 -3.25 -10.40 11.57
CA ALA A 52 -4.27 -10.48 10.53
C ALA A 52 -5.62 -9.87 10.98
N ARG A 53 -6.06 -10.13 12.22
CA ARG A 53 -7.28 -9.53 12.77
C ARG A 53 -7.17 -8.02 12.97
N ALA A 54 -6.02 -7.55 13.43
CA ALA A 54 -5.75 -6.12 13.56
C ALA A 54 -5.87 -5.39 12.21
N LEU A 55 -5.36 -6.00 11.13
CA LEU A 55 -5.52 -5.48 9.76
C LEU A 55 -6.94 -5.63 9.18
N GLY A 56 -7.84 -6.33 9.87
CA GLY A 56 -9.23 -6.52 9.46
C GLY A 56 -9.53 -7.86 8.79
N TYR A 57 -8.59 -8.80 8.70
CA TYR A 57 -8.83 -10.17 8.22
C TYR A 57 -9.47 -11.05 9.31
N THR A 58 -9.88 -12.27 8.98
CA THR A 58 -10.48 -13.20 9.96
C THR A 58 -9.45 -13.78 10.94
N GLY A 59 -8.18 -13.88 10.51
CA GLY A 59 -7.15 -14.64 11.24
C GLY A 59 -7.39 -16.15 11.23
N SER A 60 -8.26 -16.66 10.35
CA SER A 60 -8.44 -18.10 10.14
C SER A 60 -7.26 -18.68 9.34
N PRO A 61 -6.91 -19.97 9.52
CA PRO A 61 -5.84 -20.61 8.73
C PRO A 61 -6.00 -20.37 7.22
N GLU A 62 -7.22 -20.50 6.70
CA GLU A 62 -7.52 -20.29 5.28
C GLU A 62 -7.27 -18.84 4.83
N ALA A 63 -7.41 -17.87 5.73
CA ALA A 63 -7.12 -16.47 5.43
C ALA A 63 -5.61 -16.17 5.49
N LEU A 64 -4.87 -16.89 6.33
CA LEU A 64 -3.40 -16.80 6.39
C LEU A 64 -2.74 -17.44 5.16
N ASP A 65 -3.35 -18.49 4.61
CA ASP A 65 -2.90 -19.12 3.36
C ASP A 65 -3.32 -18.33 2.09
N SER A 66 -4.18 -17.33 2.24
CA SER A 66 -4.66 -16.52 1.12
C SER A 66 -3.63 -15.47 0.73
N ALA A 67 -3.30 -15.41 -0.57
CA ALA A 67 -2.40 -14.37 -1.08
C ALA A 67 -3.09 -13.00 -1.05
N VAL A 68 -2.41 -12.02 -0.45
CA VAL A 68 -2.81 -10.60 -0.50
C VAL A 68 -1.81 -9.81 -1.33
N SER A 69 -2.29 -8.85 -2.12
CA SER A 69 -1.45 -7.97 -2.93
C SER A 69 -1.55 -6.54 -2.41
N PRO A 70 -0.43 -5.79 -2.39
CA PRO A 70 -0.46 -4.39 -1.99
C PRO A 70 -1.28 -3.56 -2.98
N ARG A 71 -1.90 -2.49 -2.50
CA ARG A 71 -2.72 -1.59 -3.31
C ARG A 71 -1.90 -0.60 -4.14
N GLY A 72 -0.72 -0.21 -3.68
CA GLY A 72 0.25 0.64 -4.38
C GLY A 72 0.60 1.95 -3.67
N PHE A 73 0.05 2.23 -2.48
CA PHE A 73 0.29 3.46 -1.72
C PHE A 73 1.78 3.66 -1.43
N ARG A 74 2.47 2.62 -0.96
CA ARG A 74 3.88 2.71 -0.60
C ARG A 74 4.79 3.03 -1.80
N LEU A 75 4.48 2.49 -2.97
CA LEU A 75 5.26 2.76 -4.19
C LEU A 75 4.97 4.16 -4.76
N LEU A 76 3.70 4.58 -4.75
CA LEU A 76 3.32 5.92 -5.21
C LEU A 76 3.86 7.02 -4.29
N ALA A 77 3.96 6.79 -2.98
CA ALA A 77 4.56 7.73 -2.03
C ALA A 77 6.04 8.01 -2.31
N LYS A 78 6.74 7.10 -3.00
CA LYS A 78 8.13 7.30 -3.44
C LYS A 78 8.25 8.16 -4.70
N VAL A 79 7.14 8.48 -5.39
CA VAL A 79 7.15 9.34 -6.57
C VAL A 79 7.29 10.81 -6.13
N PRO A 80 8.37 11.52 -6.53
CA PRO A 80 8.63 12.87 -6.05
C PRO A 80 7.51 13.85 -6.41
N ARG A 81 7.10 14.66 -5.42
CA ARG A 81 6.11 15.75 -5.58
C ARG A 81 4.71 15.27 -6.04
N LEU A 82 4.38 13.99 -5.82
CA LEU A 82 3.04 13.47 -6.09
C LEU A 82 2.11 13.78 -4.89
N PRO A 83 1.04 14.58 -5.07
CA PRO A 83 0.14 14.90 -3.96
C PRO A 83 -0.62 13.66 -3.47
N GLY A 84 -0.86 13.56 -2.15
CA GLY A 84 -1.58 12.44 -1.53
C GLY A 84 -2.96 12.18 -2.15
N ALA A 85 -3.74 13.23 -2.41
CA ALA A 85 -5.04 13.09 -3.07
C ALA A 85 -4.97 12.51 -4.49
N ILE A 86 -3.82 12.59 -5.18
CA ILE A 86 -3.62 11.91 -6.46
C ILE A 86 -3.24 10.45 -6.24
N ILE A 87 -2.43 10.15 -5.22
CA ILE A 87 -2.13 8.77 -4.82
C ILE A 87 -3.42 8.02 -4.54
N ASP A 88 -4.32 8.61 -3.75
CA ASP A 88 -5.61 8.02 -3.40
C ASP A 88 -6.43 7.65 -4.65
N ARG A 89 -6.59 8.61 -5.58
CA ARG A 89 -7.32 8.41 -6.83
C ARG A 89 -6.68 7.35 -7.73
N LEU A 90 -5.35 7.32 -7.84
CA LEU A 90 -4.64 6.30 -8.62
C LEU A 90 -4.88 4.92 -8.02
N VAL A 91 -4.74 4.76 -6.71
CA VAL A 91 -4.96 3.47 -6.05
C VAL A 91 -6.41 3.00 -6.20
N GLU A 92 -7.37 3.91 -6.01
CA GLU A 92 -8.79 3.62 -6.18
C GLU A 92 -9.11 3.22 -7.64
N HIS A 93 -8.57 3.95 -8.62
CA HIS A 93 -8.82 3.68 -10.04
C HIS A 93 -8.26 2.32 -10.48
N PHE A 94 -7.01 2.00 -10.12
CA PHE A 94 -6.36 0.76 -10.57
C PHE A 94 -6.69 -0.44 -9.69
N GLY A 95 -7.11 -0.24 -8.43
CA GLY A 95 -7.57 -1.29 -7.52
C GLY A 95 -6.50 -2.30 -7.11
N GLY A 96 -5.22 -2.03 -7.37
CA GLY A 96 -4.13 -2.93 -7.00
C GLY A 96 -2.81 -2.61 -7.69
N LEU A 97 -1.71 -2.98 -7.04
CA LEU A 97 -0.37 -2.65 -7.52
C LEU A 97 -0.07 -3.24 -8.90
N GLN A 98 -0.49 -4.47 -9.18
CA GLN A 98 -0.17 -5.11 -10.47
C GLN A 98 -0.79 -4.35 -11.65
N LYS A 99 -2.04 -3.90 -11.52
CA LYS A 99 -2.71 -3.08 -12.53
C LYS A 99 -2.05 -1.71 -12.66
N LEU A 100 -1.67 -1.09 -11.54
CA LEU A 100 -0.94 0.17 -11.53
C LEU A 100 0.43 0.07 -12.24
N LEU A 101 1.16 -1.04 -12.04
CA LEU A 101 2.45 -1.29 -12.70
C LEU A 101 2.30 -1.58 -14.19
N ALA A 102 1.17 -2.14 -14.61
CA ALA A 102 0.86 -2.40 -16.02
C ALA A 102 0.33 -1.15 -16.76
N ALA A 103 -0.10 -0.12 -16.03
CA ALA A 103 -0.70 1.08 -16.61
C ALA A 103 0.28 1.85 -17.52
N SER A 104 -0.22 2.26 -18.68
CA SER A 104 0.44 3.18 -19.59
C SER A 104 0.29 4.65 -19.15
N VAL A 105 1.03 5.55 -19.79
CA VAL A 105 0.86 7.01 -19.56
C VAL A 105 -0.55 7.46 -19.91
N ASP A 106 -1.17 6.87 -20.94
CA ASP A 106 -2.52 7.21 -21.34
C ASP A 106 -3.55 6.71 -20.34
N ASP A 107 -3.39 5.50 -19.80
CA ASP A 107 -4.25 4.97 -18.73
C ASP A 107 -4.19 5.86 -17.49
N LEU A 108 -2.98 6.28 -17.09
CA LEU A 108 -2.78 7.18 -15.94
C LEU A 108 -3.48 8.54 -16.13
N GLN A 109 -3.55 9.05 -17.36
CA GLN A 109 -4.22 10.31 -17.68
C GLN A 109 -5.74 10.24 -17.59
N THR A 110 -6.32 9.03 -17.57
CA THR A 110 -7.78 8.86 -17.36
C THR A 110 -8.20 9.15 -15.92
N VAL A 111 -7.24 9.25 -14.99
CA VAL A 111 -7.50 9.56 -13.57
C VAL A 111 -7.61 11.07 -13.37
N ASP A 112 -8.72 11.49 -12.75
CA ASP A 112 -8.99 12.91 -12.50
C ASP A 112 -7.84 13.61 -11.76
N GLY A 113 -7.39 14.73 -12.33
CA GLY A 113 -6.27 15.50 -11.82
C GLY A 113 -4.90 14.93 -12.20
N VAL A 114 -4.80 13.92 -13.06
CA VAL A 114 -3.53 13.41 -13.60
C VAL A 114 -3.34 13.89 -15.04
N GLY A 115 -2.72 15.05 -15.20
CA GLY A 115 -2.29 15.52 -16.52
C GLY A 115 -1.04 14.77 -17.02
N GLU A 116 -0.74 14.94 -18.30
CA GLU A 116 0.36 14.30 -19.03
C GLU A 116 1.72 14.31 -18.29
N ALA A 117 2.14 15.48 -17.77
CA ALA A 117 3.39 15.60 -17.04
C ALA A 117 3.43 14.75 -15.75
N ARG A 118 2.29 14.66 -15.05
CA ARG A 118 2.17 13.86 -13.82
C ARG A 118 2.14 12.36 -14.17
N ALA A 119 1.39 11.98 -15.21
CA ALA A 119 1.35 10.61 -15.70
C ALA A 119 2.75 10.08 -16.07
N ARG A 120 3.55 10.88 -16.80
CA ARG A 120 4.95 10.54 -17.09
C ARG A 120 5.80 10.38 -15.83
N SER A 121 5.72 11.34 -14.92
CA SER A 121 6.48 11.28 -13.67
C SER A 121 6.13 10.04 -12.82
N VAL A 122 4.86 9.65 -12.78
CA VAL A 122 4.40 8.43 -12.09
C VAL A 122 4.96 7.21 -12.80
N ARG A 123 4.81 7.12 -14.12
CA ARG A 123 5.30 5.99 -14.92
C ARG A 123 6.80 5.78 -14.79
N GLU A 124 7.58 6.86 -14.86
CA GLU A 124 9.03 6.84 -14.65
C GLU A 124 9.41 6.45 -13.23
N GLY A 125 8.69 6.95 -12.23
CA GLY A 125 8.88 6.57 -10.82
C GLY A 125 8.66 5.08 -10.60
N LEU A 126 7.55 4.54 -11.10
CA LEU A 126 7.21 3.12 -11.01
C LEU A 126 8.22 2.23 -11.74
N SER A 127 8.66 2.62 -12.94
CA SER A 127 9.68 1.86 -13.69
C SER A 127 11.03 1.81 -12.97
N ARG A 128 11.51 2.94 -12.45
CA ARG A 128 12.78 2.97 -11.68
C ARG A 128 12.74 2.10 -10.42
N LEU A 129 11.60 2.07 -9.73
CA LEU A 129 11.42 1.25 -8.53
C LEU A 129 11.36 -0.25 -8.87
N ALA A 130 10.76 -0.60 -10.01
CA ALA A 130 10.79 -1.97 -10.51
C ALA A 130 12.22 -2.40 -10.83
N GLU A 131 12.98 -1.55 -11.53
CA GLU A 131 14.39 -1.78 -11.87
C GLU A 131 15.27 -1.94 -10.61
N SER A 132 15.10 -1.08 -9.60
CA SER A 132 15.87 -1.19 -8.35
C SER A 132 15.56 -2.46 -7.56
N SER A 133 14.28 -2.86 -7.50
CA SER A 133 13.86 -4.09 -6.79
C SER A 133 14.35 -5.38 -7.45
N ILE A 134 14.53 -5.36 -8.78
CA ILE A 134 15.13 -6.45 -9.53
C ILE A 134 16.63 -6.51 -9.23
N LEU A 135 17.32 -5.36 -9.24
CA LEU A 135 18.76 -5.30 -8.98
C LEU A 135 19.11 -5.72 -7.55
N GLU A 136 18.32 -5.34 -6.54
CA GLU A 136 18.49 -5.80 -5.15
C GLU A 136 18.29 -7.31 -4.96
N ARG A 137 17.56 -7.98 -5.86
CA ARG A 137 17.37 -9.44 -5.82
C ARG A 137 18.57 -10.22 -6.41
N TYR A 138 19.46 -9.56 -7.13
CA TYR A 138 20.64 -10.17 -7.78
C TYR A 138 21.97 -9.84 -7.09
N VAL A 139 21.95 -9.11 -5.97
CA VAL A 139 23.14 -8.78 -5.15
C VAL A 139 23.08 -9.53 -3.83
#